data_AF-A0A2H5PC97-F1
#
_entry.id   AF-A0A2H5PC97-F1
#
_cell.length_a   1.000
_cell.length_b   1.000
_cell.length_c   1.000
_cell.angle_alpha   90.00
_cell.angle_beta   90.00
_cell.angle_gamma   90.00
#
_symmetry.space_group_name_H-M   'P 1'
#
loop_
_entity.id
_entity.type
_entity.pdbx_description
1 polymer ?
#
loop_
_entity_poly.entity_id
_entity_poly.type
_entity_poly.pdbx_seq_one_letter_code
_entity_poly.pdbx_strand_id
1 'polypeptide(L)'
;MISIGPFHHGKEHLKAMEEHKKGYLTYFLQQLRYAWQVSLHLLRKGNAKLRNSYAETIPLNCNELAKMVLVDAVFLIELFLRYFEPYLRTDDDRIIGKSNLVLEIRTTLCCLENRPSTIPFSMTSMTC
;
A
#
# COMPACT_ATOMS: atom_id res chain seq x y z
N MET A 1 -3.28 -10.53 -5.62
CA MET A 1 -2.80 -9.23 -6.10
C MET A 1 -2.95 -8.18 -5.01
N ILE A 2 -1.82 -7.81 -4.41
CA ILE A 2 -1.73 -6.69 -3.47
C ILE A 2 -1.99 -5.40 -4.25
N SER A 3 -2.91 -4.59 -3.75
CA SER A 3 -3.24 -3.29 -4.32
C SER A 3 -2.72 -2.20 -3.40
N ILE A 4 -2.17 -1.08 -3.89
CA ILE A 4 -1.66 0.02 -3.06
C ILE A 4 -1.90 1.35 -3.78
N GLY A 5 -2.27 2.38 -3.05
CA GLY A 5 -2.45 3.72 -3.55
C GLY A 5 -3.86 4.03 -4.07
N PRO A 6 -4.08 5.30 -4.45
CA PRO A 6 -5.43 5.85 -4.70
C PRO A 6 -6.12 5.22 -5.92
N PHE A 7 -5.36 4.80 -6.94
CA PHE A 7 -5.90 4.22 -8.16
C PHE A 7 -6.48 2.82 -7.99
N HIS A 8 -6.25 2.21 -6.83
CA HIS A 8 -6.78 0.91 -6.49
C HIS A 8 -7.93 0.98 -5.47
N HIS A 9 -8.23 2.18 -4.97
CA HIS A 9 -9.20 2.36 -3.90
C HIS A 9 -10.64 2.18 -4.41
N GLY A 10 -11.48 1.46 -3.65
CA GLY A 10 -12.92 1.37 -3.89
C GLY A 10 -13.36 0.52 -5.08
N LYS A 11 -12.41 -0.08 -5.83
CA LYS A 11 -12.71 -1.00 -6.93
C LYS A 11 -13.27 -2.31 -6.37
N GLU A 12 -14.41 -2.76 -6.90
CA GLU A 12 -15.16 -3.91 -6.37
C GLU A 12 -14.31 -5.20 -6.29
N HIS A 13 -13.55 -5.50 -7.33
CA HIS A 13 -12.64 -6.66 -7.36
C HIS A 13 -11.43 -6.54 -6.39
N LEU A 14 -11.21 -5.38 -5.77
CA LEU A 14 -10.12 -5.14 -4.82
C LEU A 14 -10.59 -5.00 -3.36
N LYS A 15 -11.91 -5.01 -3.11
CA LYS A 15 -12.48 -4.88 -1.74
C LYS A 15 -11.97 -5.94 -0.77
N ALA A 16 -11.86 -7.18 -1.21
CA ALA A 16 -11.34 -8.27 -0.37
C ALA A 16 -9.91 -7.99 0.13
N MET A 17 -9.08 -7.33 -0.70
CA MET A 17 -7.74 -6.91 -0.30
C MET A 17 -7.78 -5.72 0.67
N GLU A 18 -8.69 -4.76 0.47
CA GLU A 18 -8.89 -3.66 1.42
C GLU A 18 -9.34 -4.15 2.80
N GLU A 19 -10.21 -5.15 2.85
CA GLU A 19 -10.62 -5.79 4.11
C GLU A 19 -9.47 -6.52 4.78
N HIS A 20 -8.65 -7.22 3.99
CA HIS A 20 -7.50 -7.92 4.55
C HIS A 20 -6.45 -6.96 5.13
N LYS A 21 -6.20 -5.82 4.48
CA LYS A 21 -5.36 -4.74 5.04
C LYS A 21 -5.90 -4.18 6.34
N LYS A 22 -7.23 -4.07 6.50
CA LYS A 22 -7.85 -3.64 7.77
C LYS A 22 -7.58 -4.62 8.91
N GLY A 23 -7.36 -5.91 8.61
CA GLY A 23 -6.92 -6.90 9.60
C GLY A 23 -5.53 -6.57 10.16
N TYR A 24 -4.55 -6.30 9.30
CA TYR A 24 -3.21 -5.83 9.70
C TYR A 24 -3.29 -4.51 10.48
N LEU A 25 -4.16 -3.60 10.03
CA LEU A 25 -4.39 -2.34 10.70
C LEU A 25 -4.98 -2.54 12.11
N THR A 26 -5.86 -3.51 12.33
CA THR A 26 -6.47 -3.76 13.65
C THR A 26 -5.42 -4.18 14.67
N TYR A 27 -4.45 -5.01 14.26
CA TYR A 27 -3.31 -5.40 15.09
C TYR A 27 -2.43 -4.19 15.46
N PHE A 28 -2.09 -3.38 14.46
CA PHE A 28 -1.29 -2.17 14.66
C PHE A 28 -2.01 -1.13 15.54
N LEU A 29 -3.32 -0.93 15.33
CA LEU A 29 -4.13 0.05 16.07
C LEU A 29 -4.38 -0.33 17.52
N GLN A 30 -4.41 -1.63 17.86
CA GLN A 30 -4.50 -2.08 19.25
C GLN A 30 -3.27 -1.64 20.07
N GLN A 31 -2.10 -1.55 19.43
CA GLN A 31 -0.86 -1.12 20.07
C GLN A 31 -0.71 0.42 20.12
N LEU A 32 -1.30 1.17 19.17
CA LEU A 32 -0.87 2.55 18.87
C LEU A 32 -2.03 3.53 18.53
N ARG A 33 -3.11 3.52 19.33
CA ARG A 33 -4.27 4.42 19.16
C ARG A 33 -3.90 5.92 19.08
N TYR A 34 -2.96 6.38 19.90
CA TYR A 34 -2.52 7.77 19.89
C TYR A 34 -1.68 8.10 18.64
N ALA A 35 -0.80 7.18 18.23
CA ALA A 35 0.02 7.37 17.05
C ALA A 35 -0.81 7.41 15.76
N TRP A 36 -1.96 6.73 15.70
CA TRP A 36 -2.89 6.84 14.57
C TRP A 36 -3.39 8.26 14.35
N GLN A 37 -3.90 8.93 15.39
CA GLN A 37 -4.44 10.28 15.26
C GLN A 37 -3.34 11.29 14.90
N VAL A 38 -2.17 11.16 15.53
CA VAL A 38 -0.99 11.99 15.22
C VAL A 38 -0.53 11.76 13.77
N SER A 39 -0.45 10.51 13.32
CA SER A 39 -0.03 10.17 11.96
C SER A 39 -1.01 10.68 10.91
N LEU A 40 -2.32 10.53 11.15
CA LEU A 40 -3.34 11.13 10.28
C LEU A 40 -3.22 12.65 10.22
N HIS A 41 -2.98 13.32 11.35
CA HIS A 41 -2.83 14.77 11.37
C HIS A 41 -1.60 15.23 10.57
N LEU A 42 -0.47 14.54 10.71
CA LEU A 42 0.76 14.83 9.95
C LEU A 42 0.56 14.61 8.44
N LEU A 43 -0.07 13.49 8.05
CA LEU A 43 -0.40 13.22 6.65
C LEU A 43 -1.37 14.26 6.08
N ARG A 44 -2.33 14.73 6.89
CA ARG A 44 -3.26 15.78 6.46
C ARG A 44 -2.54 17.10 6.15
N LYS A 45 -1.52 17.45 6.92
CA LYS A 45 -0.64 18.61 6.64
C LYS A 45 0.21 18.41 5.37
N GLY A 46 0.63 17.16 5.09
CA GLY A 46 1.41 16.80 3.90
C GLY A 46 0.61 16.56 2.62
N ASN A 47 -0.73 16.52 2.69
CA ASN A 47 -1.60 16.11 1.59
C ASN A 47 -1.41 16.89 0.28
N ALA A 48 -1.11 18.19 0.34
CA ALA A 48 -0.92 18.99 -0.87
C ALA A 48 0.31 18.51 -1.66
N LYS A 49 1.43 18.26 -0.96
CA LYS A 49 2.66 17.71 -1.57
C LYS A 49 2.42 16.29 -2.08
N LEU A 50 1.72 15.47 -1.29
CA LEU A 50 1.35 14.10 -1.67
C LEU A 50 0.46 14.07 -2.91
N ARG A 51 -0.51 14.97 -3.03
CA ARG A 51 -1.38 15.01 -4.21
C ARG A 51 -0.60 15.44 -5.45
N ASN A 52 0.33 16.38 -5.29
CA ASN A 52 1.20 16.85 -6.37
C ASN A 52 2.25 15.81 -6.81
N SER A 53 2.49 14.74 -6.04
CA SER A 53 3.37 13.66 -6.47
C SER A 53 2.69 12.67 -7.41
N TYR A 54 1.38 12.78 -7.64
CA TYR A 54 0.65 11.99 -8.62
C TYR A 54 0.45 12.79 -9.91
N ALA A 55 0.70 12.14 -11.06
CA ALA A 55 0.51 12.76 -12.36
C ALA A 55 -0.97 13.07 -12.68
N GLU A 56 -1.89 12.29 -12.10
CA GLU A 56 -3.33 12.43 -12.31
C GLU A 56 -4.02 13.02 -11.07
N THR A 57 -5.15 13.69 -11.30
CA THR A 57 -5.97 14.24 -10.22
C THR A 57 -6.67 13.10 -9.48
N ILE A 58 -6.42 12.99 -8.17
CA ILE A 58 -7.07 11.99 -7.32
C ILE A 58 -8.44 12.50 -6.87
N PRO A 59 -9.56 11.83 -7.21
CA PRO A 59 -10.91 12.27 -6.85
C PRO A 59 -11.30 11.94 -5.41
N LEU A 60 -10.35 11.98 -4.47
CA LEU A 60 -10.56 11.78 -3.03
C LEU A 60 -10.43 13.12 -2.32
N ASN A 61 -11.12 13.31 -1.20
CA ASN A 61 -10.85 14.48 -0.36
C ASN A 61 -9.56 14.28 0.48
N CYS A 62 -9.08 15.34 1.14
CA CYS A 62 -7.86 15.28 1.95
C CYS A 62 -7.90 14.22 3.06
N ASN A 63 -9.06 14.00 3.68
CA ASN A 63 -9.20 13.02 4.75
C ASN A 63 -9.17 11.59 4.21
N GLU A 64 -9.85 11.35 3.08
CA GLU A 64 -9.86 10.05 2.39
C GLU A 64 -8.48 9.67 1.87
N LEU A 65 -7.78 10.62 1.23
CA LEU A 65 -6.43 10.41 0.73
C LEU A 65 -5.46 10.07 1.86
N ALA A 66 -5.46 10.85 2.94
CA ALA A 66 -4.61 10.61 4.10
C ALA A 66 -4.91 9.27 4.77
N LYS A 67 -6.18 8.90 4.88
CA LYS A 67 -6.61 7.62 5.44
C LYS A 67 -6.12 6.46 4.57
N MET A 68 -6.33 6.53 3.27
CA MET A 68 -5.89 5.48 2.33
C MET A 68 -4.38 5.30 2.38
N VAL A 69 -3.60 6.39 2.30
CA VAL A 69 -2.13 6.32 2.38
C VAL A 69 -1.65 5.75 3.71
N LEU A 70 -2.28 6.14 4.83
CA LEU A 70 -1.88 5.62 6.13
C LEU A 70 -2.16 4.12 6.27
N VAL A 71 -3.32 3.66 5.80
CA VAL A 71 -3.66 2.22 5.82
C VAL A 71 -2.66 1.42 4.99
N ASP A 72 -2.30 1.94 3.82
CA ASP A 72 -1.35 1.29 2.92
C ASP A 72 0.08 1.28 3.49
N ALA A 73 0.52 2.37 4.09
CA ALA A 73 1.83 2.46 4.74
C ALA A 73 1.94 1.51 5.94
N VAL A 74 0.93 1.49 6.81
CA VAL A 74 0.89 0.56 7.96
C VAL A 74 0.87 -0.89 7.49
N PHE A 75 0.08 -1.21 6.47
CA PHE A 75 0.04 -2.54 5.89
C PHE A 75 1.42 -2.97 5.38
N LEU A 76 2.11 -2.12 4.62
CA LEU A 76 3.46 -2.41 4.14
C LEU A 76 4.45 -2.63 5.28
N ILE A 77 4.45 -1.74 6.28
CA ILE A 77 5.35 -1.85 7.44
C ILE A 77 5.13 -3.17 8.18
N GLU A 78 3.88 -3.50 8.52
CA GLU A 78 3.54 -4.76 9.20
C GLU A 78 3.87 -5.98 8.34
N LEU A 79 3.60 -5.91 7.03
CA LEU A 79 3.91 -6.99 6.09
C LEU A 79 5.42 -7.26 6.04
N PHE A 80 6.24 -6.22 5.98
CA PHE A 80 7.70 -6.37 6.01
C PHE A 80 8.20 -6.85 7.37
N LEU A 81 7.69 -6.31 8.47
CA LEU A 81 8.05 -6.76 9.82
C LEU A 81 7.80 -8.26 9.99
N ARG A 82 6.61 -8.76 9.63
CA ARG A 82 6.28 -10.20 9.72
C ARG A 82 7.02 -11.06 8.70
N TYR A 83 7.42 -10.48 7.57
CA TYR A 83 8.24 -11.18 6.57
C TYR A 83 9.65 -11.43 7.11
N PHE A 84 10.31 -10.39 7.64
CA PHE A 84 11.67 -10.47 8.16
C PHE A 84 11.78 -11.08 9.57
N GLU A 85 10.73 -10.94 10.39
CA GLU A 85 10.68 -11.46 11.75
C GLU A 85 9.61 -12.56 11.89
N PRO A 86 9.99 -13.84 11.69
CA PRO A 86 9.03 -14.95 11.70
C PRO A 86 8.25 -15.11 13.01
N TYR A 87 8.80 -14.65 14.14
CA TYR A 87 8.15 -14.72 15.45
C TYR A 87 7.00 -13.70 15.61
N LEU A 88 6.90 -12.70 14.74
CA LEU A 88 5.77 -11.76 14.71
C LEU A 88 4.59 -12.28 13.86
N ARG A 89 4.76 -13.43 13.19
CA ARG A 89 3.71 -14.03 12.37
C ARG A 89 2.61 -14.56 13.27
N THR A 90 1.38 -14.34 12.82
CA THR A 90 0.19 -14.91 13.44
C THR A 90 -0.28 -16.11 12.61
N ASP A 91 -0.92 -17.10 13.24
CA ASP A 91 -1.41 -18.30 12.53
C ASP A 91 -2.41 -17.99 11.40
N ASP A 92 -2.99 -16.78 11.37
CA ASP A 92 -3.92 -16.31 10.34
C ASP A 92 -3.23 -15.52 9.19
N ASP A 93 -1.90 -15.46 9.12
CA ASP A 93 -1.15 -14.74 8.08
C ASP A 93 -1.17 -15.45 6.71
N ARG A 94 -2.33 -15.41 6.04
CA ARG A 94 -2.57 -16.00 4.70
C ARG A 94 -1.78 -15.35 3.57
N ILE A 95 -1.17 -14.18 3.78
CA ILE A 95 -0.33 -13.49 2.78
C ILE A 95 1.09 -14.08 2.74
N ILE A 96 1.72 -14.28 3.89
CA ILE A 96 3.13 -14.71 3.98
C ILE A 96 3.32 -16.18 3.58
N GLY A 97 2.30 -17.01 3.78
CA GLY A 97 2.30 -18.39 3.32
C GLY A 97 2.19 -18.56 1.79
N LYS A 98 1.96 -17.49 1.01
CA LYS A 98 1.89 -17.60 -0.45
C LYS A 98 3.29 -17.64 -1.06
N SER A 99 3.54 -18.70 -1.83
CA SER A 99 4.80 -18.97 -2.53
C SER A 99 5.32 -17.82 -3.42
N ASN A 100 4.45 -16.88 -3.84
CA ASN A 100 4.79 -15.77 -4.72
C ASN A 100 4.68 -14.38 -4.07
N LEU A 101 4.63 -14.28 -2.74
CA LEU A 101 4.44 -12.99 -2.05
C LEU A 101 5.47 -11.94 -2.46
N VAL A 102 6.76 -12.30 -2.48
CA VAL A 102 7.85 -11.38 -2.86
C VAL A 102 7.66 -10.85 -4.27
N LEU A 103 7.22 -11.71 -5.19
CA LEU A 103 6.93 -11.33 -6.57
C LEU A 103 5.70 -10.41 -6.66
N GLU A 104 4.63 -10.69 -5.90
CA GLU A 104 3.45 -9.81 -5.82
C GLU A 104 3.82 -8.43 -5.26
N ILE A 105 4.56 -8.36 -4.14
CA ILE A 105 5.02 -7.09 -3.55
C ILE A 105 5.89 -6.32 -4.54
N ARG A 106 6.89 -6.98 -5.15
CA ARG A 106 7.77 -6.34 -6.13
C ARG A 106 6.98 -5.78 -7.30
N THR A 107 6.02 -6.55 -7.83
CA THR A 107 5.18 -6.11 -8.94
C THR A 107 4.32 -4.90 -8.53
N THR A 108 3.70 -4.95 -7.35
CA THR A 108 2.88 -3.85 -6.83
C THR A 108 3.70 -2.58 -6.58
N LEU A 109 4.91 -2.70 -6.01
CA LEU A 109 5.81 -1.56 -5.77
C LEU A 109 6.40 -1.00 -7.07
N CYS A 110 6.83 -1.84 -8.01
CA CYS A 110 7.27 -1.37 -9.33
C CYS A 110 6.15 -0.66 -10.09
N CYS A 111 4.88 -1.03 -9.85
CA CYS A 111 3.72 -0.32 -10.42
C CYS A 111 3.35 0.97 -9.67
N LEU A 112 3.89 1.23 -8.48
CA LEU A 112 3.70 2.48 -7.73
C LEU A 112 4.63 3.60 -8.22
N GLU A 113 5.80 3.26 -8.74
CA GLU A 113 6.83 4.23 -9.12
C GLU A 113 6.62 4.93 -10.47
N ASN A 114 5.61 4.55 -11.26
CA ASN A 114 5.44 5.12 -12.61
C ASN A 114 3.97 5.20 -13.03
N ARG A 115 3.51 6.40 -13.42
CA ARG A 115 3.01 6.69 -14.79
C ARG A 115 3.11 8.20 -15.09
N PRO A 116 3.53 8.58 -16.31
CA PRO A 116 2.54 8.59 -17.39
C PRO A 116 2.81 7.56 -18.49
N SER A 117 1.73 7.27 -19.18
CA SER A 117 1.51 6.60 -20.46
C SER A 117 2.66 6.70 -21.49
N THR A 118 2.69 5.76 -22.44
CA THR A 118 3.48 5.72 -23.70
C THR A 118 4.98 5.43 -23.61
N ILE A 119 5.34 4.17 -23.34
CA ILE A 119 6.39 3.49 -24.13
C ILE A 119 5.90 2.06 -24.39
N PRO A 120 5.78 1.62 -25.65
CA PRO A 120 5.46 0.23 -25.93
C PRO A 120 6.60 -0.63 -25.37
N PHE A 121 6.24 -1.65 -24.59
CA PHE A 121 7.15 -2.74 -24.24
C PHE A 121 7.51 -3.48 -25.53
N SER A 122 8.46 -2.93 -26.29
CA SER A 122 9.20 -3.70 -27.28
C SER A 122 10.39 -4.31 -26.55
N MET A 123 10.39 -5.64 -26.47
CA MET A 123 11.59 -6.40 -26.18
C MET A 123 12.62 -6.03 -27.24
N THR A 124 13.70 -5.35 -26.85
CA THR A 124 14.94 -5.41 -27.64
C THR A 124 16.15 -5.27 -26.72
N SER A 125 16.85 -6.40 -26.61
CA SER A 125 18.29 -6.58 -26.34
C SER A 125 18.93 -5.83 -25.17
N MET A 126 19.24 -6.60 -24.13
CA MET A 126 20.38 -6.36 -23.26
C MET A 126 21.69 -6.43 -24.05
N THR A 127 22.44 -5.33 -24.05
CA THR A 127 23.90 -5.21 -24.00
C THR A 127 24.11 -3.79 -23.46
N CYS A 128 24.75 -3.55 -22.31
CA CYS A 128 26.03 -4.01 -21.81
C CYS A 128 25.98 -4.21 -20.28
#